data_AF-A0A957FLL7-F1
#
_entry.id   AF-A0A957FLL7-F1
#
_cell.length_a   1.000
_cell.length_b   1.000
_cell.length_c   1.000
_cell.angle_alpha   90.00
_cell.angle_beta   90.00
_cell.angle_gamma   90.00
#
_symmetry.space_group_name_H-M   'P 1'
#
loop_
_entity.id
_entity.type
_entity.pdbx_description
1 polymer ?
#
loop_
_entity_poly.entity_id
_entity_poly.type
_entity_poly.pdbx_seq_one_letter_code
_entity_poly.pdbx_strand_id
1 'polypeptide(L)'
;YYEQCLQLEREIGFRYAEAHTLQVYGETLLALNVLDQAADTFRQALALRRELEQATMHLLPPQLGLVHVAYLQQEMALAQTQLLALLPALMTHQLDGLGDPFGLYWRCYGLLVAYQDPRAPQILALAYQLLQEQADKIPDADSRQSFLQNVPEHRELVRAMAKLI
;
A
#
# COMPACT_ATOMS: atom_id res chain seq x y z
N TYR A 1 -14.70 -11.00 12.58
CA TYR A 1 -13.37 -11.63 12.50
C TYR A 1 -12.24 -10.71 12.94
N TYR A 2 -12.05 -9.53 12.33
CA TYR A 2 -10.98 -8.61 12.72
C TYR A 2 -11.02 -8.20 14.20
N GLU A 3 -12.18 -7.79 14.71
CA GLU A 3 -12.34 -7.39 16.12
C GLU A 3 -12.00 -8.51 17.12
N GLN A 4 -12.37 -9.75 16.80
CA GLN A 4 -12.05 -10.92 17.62
C GLN A 4 -10.54 -11.21 17.60
N CYS A 5 -9.88 -11.05 16.44
CA CYS A 5 -8.43 -11.20 16.31
C CYS A 5 -7.71 -10.14 17.14
N LEU A 6 -8.13 -8.87 17.02
CA LEU A 6 -7.57 -7.76 17.78
C LEU A 6 -7.73 -7.96 19.29
N GLN A 7 -8.89 -8.44 19.73
CA GLN A 7 -9.11 -8.76 21.13
C GLN A 7 -8.10 -9.80 21.63
N LEU A 8 -7.96 -10.92 20.90
CA LEU A 8 -7.03 -11.99 21.27
C LEU A 8 -5.57 -11.50 21.27
N GLU A 9 -5.16 -10.78 20.23
CA GLU A 9 -3.81 -10.23 20.09
C GLU A 9 -3.46 -9.29 21.26
N ARG A 10 -4.42 -8.47 21.71
CA ARG A 10 -4.27 -7.62 22.90
C ARG A 10 -4.15 -8.44 24.18
N GLU A 11 -5.00 -9.46 24.34
CA GLU A 11 -5.00 -10.35 25.51
C GLU A 11 -3.67 -11.09 25.68
N ILE A 12 -3.07 -11.56 24.57
CA ILE A 12 -1.79 -12.28 24.58
C ILE A 12 -0.57 -11.36 24.43
N GLY A 13 -0.77 -10.06 24.25
CA GLY A 13 0.29 -9.07 24.07
C GLY A 13 1.03 -9.13 22.72
N PHE A 14 0.44 -9.70 21.67
CA PHE A 14 1.07 -9.82 20.35
C PHE A 14 0.91 -8.55 19.50
N ARG A 15 1.55 -7.47 19.94
CA ARG A 15 1.37 -6.10 19.39
C ARG A 15 1.77 -5.95 17.90
N TYR A 16 2.73 -6.73 17.41
CA TYR A 16 3.10 -6.72 15.98
C TYR A 16 1.98 -7.26 15.09
N ALA A 17 1.31 -8.34 15.53
CA ALA A 17 0.16 -8.90 14.85
C ALA A 17 -1.03 -7.92 14.90
N GLU A 18 -1.29 -7.30 16.06
CA GLU A 18 -2.32 -6.27 16.21
C GLU A 18 -2.15 -5.12 15.21
N ALA A 19 -0.94 -4.59 15.06
CA ALA A 19 -0.65 -3.52 14.10
C ALA A 19 -0.94 -3.93 12.65
N HIS A 20 -0.65 -5.18 12.29
CA HIS A 20 -0.94 -5.74 10.98
C HIS A 20 -2.44 -5.95 10.78
N THR A 21 -3.13 -6.53 11.76
CA THR A 21 -4.58 -6.76 11.75
C THR A 21 -5.36 -5.44 11.62
N LEU A 22 -4.94 -4.39 12.33
CA LEU A 22 -5.51 -3.04 12.17
C LEU A 22 -5.32 -2.50 10.75
N GLN A 23 -4.13 -2.66 10.16
CA GLN A 23 -3.90 -2.22 8.78
C GLN A 23 -4.88 -2.91 7.80
N VAL A 24 -4.96 -4.24 7.85
CA VAL A 24 -5.82 -5.02 6.94
C VAL A 24 -7.30 -4.71 7.19
N TYR A 25 -7.69 -4.49 8.45
CA TYR A 25 -9.05 -4.08 8.79
C TYR A 25 -9.37 -2.71 8.19
N GLY A 26 -8.45 -1.74 8.30
CA GLY A 26 -8.60 -0.43 7.67
C GLY A 26 -8.74 -0.50 6.16
N GLU A 27 -7.97 -1.37 5.48
CA GLU A 27 -8.08 -1.61 4.04
C GLU A 27 -9.45 -2.20 3.67
N THR A 28 -9.97 -3.11 4.49
CA THR A 28 -11.30 -3.70 4.30
C THR A 28 -12.40 -2.65 4.46
N LEU A 29 -12.32 -1.81 5.50
CA LEU A 29 -13.28 -0.73 5.74
C LEU A 29 -13.24 0.31 4.61
N LEU A 30 -12.05 0.64 4.11
CA LEU A 30 -11.87 1.51 2.95
C LEU A 30 -12.54 0.93 1.70
N ALA A 31 -12.34 -0.37 1.41
CA ALA A 31 -12.99 -1.05 0.28
C ALA A 31 -14.52 -1.09 0.41
N LEU A 32 -15.04 -1.13 1.64
CA LEU A 32 -16.47 -1.04 1.94
C LEU A 32 -17.00 0.41 1.98
N ASN A 33 -16.15 1.41 1.70
CA ASN A 33 -16.48 2.83 1.74
C ASN A 33 -16.94 3.32 3.13
N VAL A 34 -16.50 2.67 4.21
CA VAL A 34 -16.75 3.09 5.60
C VAL A 34 -15.61 4.00 6.05
N LEU A 35 -15.58 5.20 5.48
CA LEU A 35 -14.39 6.07 5.47
C LEU A 35 -13.92 6.50 6.86
N ASP A 36 -14.83 6.91 7.74
CA ASP A 36 -14.46 7.38 9.09
C ASP A 36 -13.82 6.27 9.92
N GLN A 37 -14.42 5.08 9.90
CA GLN A 37 -13.86 3.92 10.61
C GLN A 37 -12.55 3.45 9.99
N ALA A 38 -12.42 3.50 8.66
CA ALA A 38 -11.16 3.20 7.98
C ALA A 38 -10.05 4.15 8.45
N ALA A 39 -10.32 5.46 8.49
CA ALA A 39 -9.37 6.45 8.96
C ALA A 39 -8.95 6.20 10.42
N ASP A 40 -9.90 5.97 11.31
CA ASP A 40 -9.60 5.70 12.72
C ASP A 40 -8.79 4.42 12.89
N THR A 41 -9.11 3.37 12.13
CA THR A 41 -8.39 2.10 12.17
C THR A 41 -6.95 2.26 11.64
N PHE A 42 -6.75 3.01 10.55
CA PHE A 42 -5.41 3.31 10.05
C PHE A 42 -4.60 4.17 11.02
N ARG A 43 -5.22 5.13 11.72
CA ARG A 43 -4.57 5.93 12.77
C ARG A 43 -4.12 5.06 13.93
N GLN A 44 -4.96 4.11 14.37
CA GLN A 44 -4.60 3.13 15.41
C GLN A 44 -3.41 2.26 14.97
N ALA A 45 -3.44 1.72 13.73
CA ALA A 45 -2.31 0.97 13.18
C ALA A 45 -1.03 1.81 13.19
N LEU A 46 -1.10 3.06 12.71
CA LEU A 46 0.07 3.94 12.62
C LEU A 46 0.64 4.31 14.00
N ALA A 47 -0.22 4.60 14.98
CA ALA A 47 0.18 4.90 16.35
C ALA A 47 0.91 3.69 16.96
N LEU A 48 0.32 2.50 16.85
CA LEU A 48 0.91 1.27 17.38
C LEU A 48 2.25 0.95 16.71
N ARG A 49 2.37 1.07 15.39
CA ARG A 49 3.63 0.84 14.68
C ARG A 49 4.73 1.82 15.09
N ARG A 50 4.37 3.08 15.40
CA ARG A 50 5.30 4.08 15.94
C ARG A 50 5.75 3.75 17.37
N GLU A 51 4.83 3.32 18.22
CA GLU A 51 5.15 2.87 19.59
C GLU A 51 6.08 1.64 19.59
N LEU A 52 5.96 0.78 18.59
CA LEU A 52 6.82 -0.38 18.38
C LEU A 52 8.11 -0.06 17.61
N GLU A 53 8.37 1.22 17.31
CA GLU A 53 9.54 1.70 16.56
C GLU A 53 9.77 0.93 15.25
N GLN A 54 8.68 0.55 14.57
CA GLN A 54 8.77 -0.18 13.32
C GLN A 54 9.37 0.68 12.21
N ALA A 55 10.11 0.03 11.32
CA ALA A 55 10.71 0.66 10.15
C ALA A 55 9.68 1.41 9.30
N THR A 56 10.12 2.49 8.65
CA THR A 56 9.30 3.37 7.80
C THR A 56 8.43 2.61 6.81
N MET A 57 8.95 1.52 6.22
CA MET A 57 8.21 0.68 5.28
C MET A 57 6.87 0.15 5.83
N HIS A 58 6.77 -0.13 7.13
CA HIS A 58 5.53 -0.57 7.76
C HIS A 58 4.56 0.57 8.07
N LEU A 59 5.03 1.81 8.09
CA LEU A 59 4.19 3.00 8.29
C LEU A 59 3.52 3.45 6.99
N LEU A 60 4.13 3.15 5.84
CA LEU A 60 3.64 3.58 4.52
C LEU A 60 2.24 3.06 4.17
N PRO A 61 1.89 1.77 4.35
CA PRO A 61 0.56 1.27 3.99
C PRO A 61 -0.58 1.98 4.73
N PRO A 62 -0.60 2.11 6.09
CA PRO A 62 -1.68 2.84 6.76
C PRO A 62 -1.67 4.35 6.43
N GLN A 63 -0.51 4.96 6.16
CA GLN A 63 -0.44 6.35 5.71
C GLN A 63 -1.07 6.54 4.33
N LEU A 64 -0.81 5.65 3.37
CA LEU A 64 -1.43 5.69 2.05
C LEU A 64 -2.94 5.40 2.15
N GLY A 65 -3.35 4.53 3.07
CA GLY A 65 -4.76 4.32 3.41
C GLY A 65 -5.45 5.61 3.84
N LEU A 66 -4.83 6.41 4.71
CA LEU A 66 -5.35 7.72 5.14
C LEU A 66 -5.43 8.73 3.99
N VAL A 67 -4.43 8.76 3.11
CA VAL A 67 -4.47 9.58 1.88
C VAL A 67 -5.68 9.22 1.03
N HIS A 68 -5.93 7.93 0.84
CA HIS A 68 -7.05 7.45 0.03
C HIS A 68 -8.40 7.78 0.69
N VAL A 69 -8.51 7.65 2.01
CA VAL A 69 -9.71 8.10 2.74
C VAL A 69 -9.94 9.60 2.50
N ALA A 70 -8.93 10.44 2.69
CA ALA A 70 -9.03 11.88 2.48
C ALA A 70 -9.43 12.21 1.02
N TYR A 71 -8.90 11.48 0.04
CA TYR A 71 -9.29 11.62 -1.36
C TYR A 71 -10.78 11.32 -1.58
N LEU A 72 -11.30 10.22 -1.03
CA LEU A 72 -12.71 9.83 -1.14
C LEU A 72 -13.64 10.76 -0.38
N GLN A 73 -13.18 11.35 0.72
CA GLN A 73 -13.90 12.38 1.48
C GLN A 73 -13.86 13.77 0.83
N GLN A 74 -13.26 13.91 -0.36
CA GLN A 74 -13.10 15.18 -1.09
C GLN A 74 -12.18 16.19 -0.40
N GLU A 75 -11.33 15.74 0.53
CA GLU A 75 -10.32 16.57 1.21
C GLU A 75 -9.06 16.69 0.35
N MET A 76 -9.21 17.21 -0.86
CA MET A 76 -8.20 17.13 -1.92
C MET A 76 -6.84 17.71 -1.53
N ALA A 77 -6.82 18.85 -0.84
CA ALA A 77 -5.58 19.50 -0.42
C ALA A 77 -4.84 18.69 0.65
N LEU A 78 -5.58 18.06 1.57
CA LEU A 78 -5.01 17.22 2.62
C LEU A 78 -4.41 15.95 2.01
N ALA A 79 -5.20 15.24 1.19
CA ALA A 79 -4.78 14.03 0.51
C ALA A 79 -3.54 14.29 -0.36
N GLN A 80 -3.52 15.36 -1.15
CA GLN A 80 -2.36 15.73 -1.95
C GLN A 80 -1.13 16.00 -1.08
N THR A 81 -1.25 16.83 -0.03
CA THR A 81 -0.13 17.15 0.86
C THR A 81 0.46 15.90 1.51
N GLN A 82 -0.41 15.02 2.01
CA GLN A 82 0.00 13.75 2.62
C GLN A 82 0.66 12.82 1.59
N LEU A 83 0.09 12.69 0.39
CA LEU A 83 0.67 11.89 -0.69
C LEU A 83 2.10 12.32 -1.01
N LEU A 84 2.32 13.63 -1.15
CA LEU A 84 3.64 14.19 -1.45
C LEU A 84 4.68 13.89 -0.37
N ALA A 85 4.26 13.86 0.89
CA ALA A 85 5.14 13.52 2.00
C ALA A 85 5.58 12.04 1.98
N LEU A 86 4.81 11.15 1.34
CA LEU A 86 5.14 9.72 1.24
C LEU A 86 6.09 9.40 0.07
N LEU A 87 6.10 10.22 -0.98
CA LEU A 87 6.85 9.93 -2.21
C LEU A 87 8.35 9.66 -1.99
N PRO A 88 9.09 10.45 -1.17
CA PRO A 88 10.52 10.19 -0.98
C PRO A 88 10.80 8.78 -0.44
N ALA A 89 9.99 8.32 0.52
CA ALA A 89 10.13 7.00 1.12
C ALA A 89 9.74 5.87 0.15
N LEU A 90 8.81 6.12 -0.77
CA LEU A 90 8.42 5.14 -1.79
C LEU A 90 9.46 4.99 -2.91
N MET A 91 10.18 6.08 -3.21
CA MET A 91 11.19 6.13 -4.26
C MET A 91 12.53 5.55 -3.82
N THR A 92 12.80 5.49 -2.51
CA THR A 92 13.91 4.70 -1.98
C THR A 92 13.48 3.24 -1.99
N HIS A 93 13.89 2.48 -3.02
CA HIS A 93 13.52 1.09 -3.37
C HIS A 93 13.50 0.02 -2.25
N GLN A 94 13.73 0.37 -0.99
CA GLN A 94 13.86 -0.53 0.14
C GLN A 94 12.49 -0.80 0.80
N LEU A 95 11.58 -1.41 0.03
CA LEU A 95 10.33 -1.99 0.54
C LEU A 95 10.47 -3.50 0.84
N ASP A 96 11.72 -3.99 0.91
CA ASP A 96 12.04 -5.38 1.22
C ASP A 96 11.41 -5.81 2.56
N GLY A 97 10.47 -6.75 2.50
CA GLY A 97 9.76 -7.27 3.67
C GLY A 97 8.30 -6.83 3.80
N LEU A 98 7.80 -5.97 2.92
CA LEU A 98 6.36 -5.86 2.69
C LEU A 98 5.88 -7.10 1.93
N GLY A 99 4.85 -7.78 2.44
CA GLY A 99 4.31 -8.99 1.82
C GLY A 99 3.83 -8.76 0.37
N ASP A 100 3.18 -7.61 0.12
CA ASP A 100 2.82 -7.16 -1.23
C ASP A 100 3.07 -5.64 -1.38
N PRO A 101 4.20 -5.22 -1.96
CA PRO A 101 4.49 -3.82 -2.23
C PRO A 101 3.74 -3.29 -3.47
N PHE A 102 3.23 -4.15 -4.36
CA PHE A 102 2.69 -3.75 -5.65
C PHE A 102 1.32 -3.10 -5.53
N GLY A 103 0.47 -3.59 -4.64
CA GLY A 103 -0.80 -2.93 -4.32
C GLY A 103 -0.62 -1.52 -3.75
N LEU A 104 0.47 -1.30 -3.01
CA LEU A 104 0.84 0.02 -2.50
C LEU A 104 1.26 0.95 -3.65
N TYR A 105 2.17 0.49 -4.51
CA TYR A 105 2.61 1.28 -5.66
C TYR A 105 1.47 1.59 -6.64
N TRP A 106 0.60 0.63 -6.93
CA TRP A 106 -0.55 0.82 -7.81
C TRP A 106 -1.51 1.89 -7.27
N ARG A 107 -1.83 1.84 -5.97
CA ARG A 107 -2.66 2.86 -5.31
C ARG A 107 -2.01 4.25 -5.36
N CYS A 108 -0.71 4.34 -5.07
CA CYS A 108 0.03 5.60 -5.14
C CYS A 108 0.03 6.16 -6.57
N TYR A 109 0.32 5.32 -7.57
CA TYR A 109 0.26 5.69 -8.99
C TYR A 109 -1.12 6.21 -9.38
N GLY A 110 -2.20 5.51 -9.02
CA GLY A 110 -3.57 5.93 -9.34
C GLY A 110 -3.92 7.30 -8.77
N LEU A 111 -3.52 7.58 -7.53
CA LEU A 111 -3.70 8.89 -6.91
C LEU A 111 -2.89 9.98 -7.62
N LEU A 112 -1.63 9.72 -7.97
CA LEU A 112 -0.79 10.66 -8.71
C LEU A 112 -1.38 11.00 -10.09
N VAL A 113 -1.91 9.99 -10.80
CA VAL A 113 -2.63 10.22 -12.07
C VAL A 113 -3.88 11.09 -11.85
N ALA A 114 -4.65 10.83 -10.79
CA ALA A 114 -5.83 11.64 -10.46
C ALA A 114 -5.48 13.11 -10.19
N TYR A 115 -4.31 13.37 -9.60
CA TYR A 115 -3.78 14.72 -9.37
C TYR A 115 -2.98 15.30 -10.55
N GLN A 116 -2.86 14.58 -11.68
CA GLN A 116 -2.02 14.96 -12.82
C GLN A 116 -0.57 15.24 -12.42
N ASP A 117 -0.06 14.51 -11.44
CA ASP A 117 1.28 14.71 -10.91
C ASP A 117 2.33 14.12 -11.88
N PRO A 118 3.35 14.90 -12.30
CA PRO A 118 4.36 14.45 -13.27
C PRO A 118 5.25 13.31 -12.75
N ARG A 119 5.20 12.98 -11.46
CA ARG A 119 5.93 11.86 -10.86
C ARG A 119 5.23 10.51 -11.04
N ALA A 120 3.99 10.48 -11.51
CA ALA A 120 3.25 9.22 -11.71
C ALA A 120 4.02 8.19 -12.56
N PRO A 121 4.62 8.56 -13.73
CA PRO A 121 5.40 7.61 -14.53
C PRO A 121 6.62 7.05 -13.79
N GLN A 122 7.23 7.84 -12.91
CA GLN A 122 8.40 7.40 -12.14
C GLN A 122 8.02 6.33 -11.11
N ILE A 123 6.90 6.50 -10.39
CA ILE A 123 6.39 5.49 -9.46
C ILE A 123 6.01 4.20 -10.20
N LEU A 124 5.39 4.32 -11.37
CA LEU A 124 5.05 3.15 -12.20
C LEU A 124 6.30 2.41 -12.68
N ALA A 125 7.31 3.13 -13.17
CA ALA A 125 8.57 2.54 -13.61
C ALA A 125 9.29 1.80 -12.47
N LEU A 126 9.29 2.40 -11.27
CA LEU A 126 9.86 1.81 -10.06
C LEU A 126 9.19 0.47 -9.71
N ALA A 127 7.86 0.46 -9.67
CA ALA A 127 7.06 -0.72 -9.37
C ALA A 127 7.22 -1.81 -10.43
N TYR A 128 7.27 -1.41 -11.71
CA TYR A 128 7.49 -2.33 -12.83
C TYR A 128 8.89 -2.96 -12.77
N GLN A 129 9.93 -2.18 -12.47
CA GLN A 129 11.29 -2.71 -12.32
C GLN A 129 11.35 -3.75 -11.20
N LEU A 130 10.79 -3.46 -10.03
CA LEU A 130 10.73 -4.41 -8.91
C LEU A 130 9.97 -5.69 -9.31
N LEU A 131 8.88 -5.54 -10.06
CA LEU A 131 8.07 -6.66 -10.54
C LEU A 131 8.88 -7.56 -11.49
N GLN A 132 9.63 -6.97 -12.42
CA GLN A 132 10.52 -7.71 -13.33
C GLN A 132 11.65 -8.41 -12.56
N GLU A 133 12.30 -7.73 -11.62
CA GLU A 133 13.37 -8.31 -10.80
C GLU A 133 12.88 -9.53 -9.99
N GLN A 134 11.65 -9.50 -9.49
CA GLN A 134 11.05 -10.67 -8.82
C GLN A 134 10.66 -11.77 -9.81
N ALA A 135 10.11 -11.40 -10.97
CA ALA A 135 9.75 -12.35 -12.02
C ALA A 135 10.99 -13.10 -12.56
N ASP A 136 12.12 -12.42 -12.75
CA ASP A 136 13.37 -13.01 -13.24
C ASP A 136 13.98 -14.04 -12.27
N LYS A 137 13.65 -13.95 -10.98
CA LYS A 137 14.04 -14.95 -9.97
C LYS A 137 13.21 -16.24 -10.08
N ILE A 138 12.12 -16.25 -10.84
CA ILE A 138 11.27 -17.42 -11.09
C ILE A 138 11.80 -18.16 -12.32
N PRO A 139 12.41 -19.35 -12.15
CA PRO A 139 13.04 -20.05 -13.27
C PRO A 139 12.01 -20.56 -14.29
N ASP A 140 10.90 -21.10 -13.78
CA ASP A 140 9.83 -21.66 -14.59
C ASP A 140 9.03 -20.57 -15.33
N ALA A 141 8.91 -20.72 -16.65
CA ALA A 141 8.31 -19.69 -17.51
C ALA A 141 6.81 -19.54 -17.26
N ASP A 142 6.10 -20.64 -17.03
CA ASP A 142 4.65 -20.63 -16.78
C ASP A 142 4.34 -19.98 -15.43
N SER A 143 5.12 -20.30 -14.40
CA SER A 143 5.02 -19.68 -13.08
C SER A 143 5.37 -18.19 -13.13
N ARG A 144 6.39 -17.80 -13.90
CA ARG A 144 6.76 -16.40 -14.11
C ARG A 144 5.64 -15.63 -14.82
N GLN A 145 5.02 -16.21 -15.84
CA GLN A 145 3.88 -15.62 -16.53
C GLN A 145 2.67 -15.50 -15.60
N SER A 146 2.37 -16.55 -14.83
CA SER A 146 1.30 -16.57 -13.82
C SER A 146 1.50 -15.44 -12.81
N PHE A 147 2.71 -15.28 -12.28
CA PHE A 147 3.07 -14.19 -11.37
C PHE A 147 2.76 -12.81 -11.96
N LEU A 148 3.11 -12.58 -13.23
CA LEU A 148 2.88 -11.29 -13.90
C LEU A 148 1.40 -11.02 -14.26
N GLN A 149 0.58 -12.05 -14.46
CA GLN A 149 -0.76 -11.89 -15.07
C GLN A 149 -1.93 -12.21 -14.13
N ASN A 150 -1.74 -13.10 -13.16
CA ASN A 150 -2.83 -13.60 -12.32
C ASN A 150 -3.07 -12.73 -11.08
N VAL A 151 -2.05 -12.01 -10.59
CA VAL A 151 -2.22 -11.01 -9.54
C VAL A 151 -2.76 -9.72 -10.18
N PRO A 152 -3.92 -9.18 -9.74
CA PRO A 152 -4.53 -8.00 -10.34
C PRO A 152 -3.58 -6.81 -10.44
N GLU A 153 -2.88 -6.50 -9.35
CA GLU A 153 -1.95 -5.38 -9.23
C GLU A 153 -0.81 -5.50 -10.23
N HIS A 154 -0.22 -6.70 -10.38
CA HIS A 154 0.87 -6.95 -11.32
C HIS A 154 0.40 -6.75 -12.76
N ARG A 155 -0.78 -7.31 -13.08
CA ARG A 155 -1.37 -7.18 -14.42
C ARG A 155 -1.64 -5.72 -14.77
N GLU A 156 -2.16 -4.94 -13.82
CA GLU A 156 -2.43 -3.52 -14.06
C GLU A 156 -1.14 -2.70 -14.20
N LEU A 157 -0.10 -2.99 -13.41
CA LEU A 157 1.23 -2.38 -13.57
C LEU A 157 1.82 -2.65 -14.96
N VAL A 158 1.79 -3.91 -15.43
CA VAL A 158 2.27 -4.29 -16.77
C VAL A 158 1.48 -3.56 -17.86
N ARG A 159 0.15 -3.52 -17.75
CA ARG A 159 -0.73 -2.83 -18.70
C ARG A 159 -0.50 -1.33 -18.75
N ALA A 160 -0.32 -0.69 -17.59
CA ALA A 160 -0.07 0.73 -17.51
C ALA A 160 1.29 1.09 -18.12
N MET A 161 2.33 0.28 -17.86
CA MET A 161 3.66 0.48 -18.43
C MET A 161 3.65 0.36 -19.96
N ALA A 162 2.91 -0.62 -20.51
CA ALA A 162 2.78 -0.80 -21.95
C ALA A 162 2.12 0.38 -22.70
N LYS A 163 1.42 1.28 -21.99
CA LYS A 163 0.83 2.50 -22.59
C LYS A 163 1.78 3.70 -22.60
N LEU A 164 2.89 3.63 -21.87
CA LEU A 164 3.89 4.70 -21.78
C LEU A 164 5.04 4.54 -22.79
N ILE A 165 5.15 3.37 -23.43
CA ILE A 165 6.15 3.00 -24.45
C ILE A 165 5.53 3.17 -25.84
#